data_AF-A0A957VEY6-F1
#
_entry.id   AF-A0A957VEY6-F1
#
_cell.length_a   1.000
_cell.length_b   1.000
_cell.length_c   1.000
_cell.angle_alpha   90.00
_cell.angle_beta   90.00
_cell.angle_gamma   90.00
#
_symmetry.space_group_name_H-M   'P 1'
#
loop_
_entity.id
_entity.type
_entity.pdbx_description
1 polymer ?
#
loop_
_entity_poly.entity_id
_entity_poly.type
_entity_poly.pdbx_seq_one_letter_code
_entity_poly.pdbx_strand_id
1 'polypeptide(L)'
;MLAGLFLWSGLGQVGWAAQVYPGPLPLWQAQQPPPEAAAFEPAGLALLPELQLLASRWRESDGGQALEVSLWWQAQARMRQDYLVELSLVDGAGQVVSLSLAHPVQGRYPTRAWEVGDLVRDDHWLPLNGPLQGRYELHLRLLDRQAQPLPESQSLRLGEVELAVAEPASASCATWFQGQPDQRGWLAQPYRLRANFTIISPTPPLLTARSP
;
A
#
# COMPACT_ATOMS: atom_id res chain seq x y z
N MET A 1 -37.68 -45.50 -38.09
CA MET A 1 -36.21 -45.57 -38.19
C MET A 1 -35.78 -44.27 -38.87
N LEU A 2 -35.10 -43.27 -38.28
CA LEU A 2 -34.27 -43.04 -37.08
C LEU A 2 -34.57 -41.59 -36.65
N ALA A 3 -34.98 -41.25 -35.42
CA ALA A 3 -34.18 -41.04 -34.20
C ALA A 3 -32.91 -40.19 -34.41
N GLY A 4 -32.90 -38.95 -33.91
CA GLY A 4 -31.72 -38.08 -33.90
C GLY A 4 -31.97 -36.67 -33.34
N LEU A 5 -32.17 -36.58 -32.02
CA LEU A 5 -32.09 -35.35 -31.22
C LEU A 5 -30.68 -34.74 -31.29
N PHE A 6 -30.55 -33.42 -31.38
CA PHE A 6 -29.48 -32.67 -30.71
C PHE A 6 -29.98 -31.27 -30.33
N LEU A 7 -30.59 -31.18 -29.15
CA LEU A 7 -30.64 -29.97 -28.34
C LEU A 7 -29.25 -29.81 -27.71
N TRP A 8 -28.55 -28.71 -27.99
CA TRP A 8 -27.35 -28.37 -27.20
C TRP A 8 -27.21 -26.87 -26.92
N SER A 9 -27.28 -26.57 -25.61
CA SER A 9 -26.57 -25.53 -24.85
C SER A 9 -26.77 -24.04 -25.21
N GLY A 10 -27.80 -23.43 -24.65
CA GLY A 10 -27.73 -22.04 -24.20
C GLY A 10 -27.40 -22.02 -22.70
N LEU A 11 -26.12 -21.98 -22.33
CA LEU A 11 -25.59 -21.67 -20.98
C LEU A 11 -24.05 -21.76 -21.06
N GLY A 12 -23.37 -20.66 -21.37
CA GLY A 12 -21.90 -20.67 -21.43
C GLY A 12 -21.20 -19.33 -21.64
N GLN A 13 -21.92 -18.21 -21.61
CA GLN A 13 -21.41 -16.90 -22.05
C GLN A 13 -21.35 -15.86 -20.91
N VAL A 14 -21.08 -16.27 -19.66
CA VAL A 14 -20.98 -15.32 -18.52
C VAL A 14 -19.56 -15.26 -17.91
N GLY A 15 -18.60 -16.03 -18.44
CA GLY A 15 -17.25 -16.13 -17.87
C GLY A 15 -16.26 -15.01 -18.23
N TRP A 16 -16.54 -14.18 -19.23
CA TRP A 16 -15.57 -13.20 -19.75
C TRP A 16 -15.70 -11.79 -19.15
N ALA A 17 -16.85 -11.45 -18.55
CA ALA A 17 -17.09 -10.10 -18.02
C ALA A 17 -16.35 -9.84 -16.69
N ALA A 18 -16.06 -10.88 -15.90
CA ALA A 18 -15.43 -10.74 -14.58
C ALA A 18 -14.00 -10.16 -14.63
N GLN A 19 -13.31 -10.22 -15.78
CA GLN A 19 -11.99 -9.61 -15.94
C GLN A 19 -12.04 -8.13 -16.37
N VAL A 20 -13.20 -7.66 -16.85
CA VAL A 20 -13.35 -6.27 -17.32
C VAL A 20 -13.76 -5.33 -16.19
N TYR A 21 -14.47 -5.86 -15.19
CA TYR A 21 -14.86 -5.08 -14.02
C TYR A 21 -13.82 -5.22 -12.92
N PRO A 22 -13.32 -4.10 -12.37
CA PRO A 22 -12.48 -4.16 -11.18
C PRO A 22 -13.27 -4.83 -10.06
N GLY A 23 -12.57 -5.57 -9.19
CA GLY A 23 -13.18 -6.15 -8.00
C GLY A 23 -13.88 -5.10 -7.14
N PRO A 24 -14.75 -5.52 -6.20
CA PRO A 24 -15.50 -4.60 -5.35
C PRO A 24 -14.58 -3.58 -4.68
N LEU A 25 -15.14 -2.41 -4.32
CA LEU A 25 -14.38 -1.43 -3.54
C LEU A 25 -13.92 -2.09 -2.24
N PRO A 26 -12.66 -1.90 -1.82
CA PRO A 26 -12.10 -2.42 -0.58
C PRO A 26 -12.59 -1.58 0.61
N LEU A 27 -13.91 -1.50 0.74
CA LEU A 27 -14.65 -0.71 1.72
C LEU A 27 -15.39 -1.68 2.63
N TRP A 28 -15.26 -1.44 3.93
CA TRP A 28 -16.04 -2.07 4.97
C TRP A 28 -16.69 -0.98 5.81
N GLN A 29 -17.87 -1.25 6.34
CA GLN A 29 -18.45 -0.38 7.36
C GLN A 29 -17.79 -0.71 8.72
N ALA A 30 -17.61 0.28 9.60
CA ALA A 30 -17.07 0.05 10.94
C ALA A 30 -17.82 -1.02 11.74
N GLN A 31 -19.11 -1.24 11.45
CA GLN A 31 -19.92 -2.29 12.07
C GLN A 31 -19.55 -3.71 11.58
N GLN A 32 -18.83 -3.83 10.46
CA GLN A 32 -18.38 -5.09 9.86
C GLN A 32 -16.92 -4.97 9.35
N PRO A 33 -15.94 -4.79 10.27
CA PRO A 33 -14.54 -4.64 9.89
C PRO A 33 -14.00 -5.92 9.24
N PRO A 34 -13.02 -5.82 8.31
CA PRO A 34 -12.38 -7.01 7.76
C PRO A 34 -11.69 -7.81 8.88
N PRO A 35 -11.52 -9.13 8.76
CA PRO A 35 -10.90 -9.96 9.80
C PRO A 35 -9.51 -9.46 10.23
N GLU A 36 -8.75 -8.88 9.29
CA GLU A 36 -7.45 -8.26 9.56
C GLU A 36 -7.53 -6.99 10.42
N ALA A 37 -8.68 -6.31 10.45
CA ALA A 37 -8.89 -5.09 11.22
C ALA A 37 -9.18 -5.32 12.70
N ALA A 38 -9.51 -6.54 13.12
CA ALA A 38 -9.65 -6.88 14.53
C ALA A 38 -8.33 -6.74 15.32
N ALA A 39 -7.20 -6.70 14.61
CA ALA A 39 -5.88 -6.47 15.19
C ALA A 39 -5.49 -4.98 15.23
N PHE A 40 -6.32 -4.07 14.72
CA PHE A 40 -6.00 -2.64 14.71
C PHE A 40 -6.32 -2.02 16.08
N GLU A 41 -5.42 -1.17 16.55
CA GLU A 41 -5.65 -0.40 17.79
C GLU A 41 -6.84 0.55 17.59
N PRO A 42 -7.79 0.64 18.55
CA PRO A 42 -9.00 1.45 18.41
C PRO A 42 -8.70 2.96 18.31
N ALA A 43 -7.49 3.39 18.69
CA ALA A 43 -7.10 4.79 18.75
C ALA A 43 -6.31 5.29 17.54
N GLY A 44 -5.95 4.43 16.57
CA GLY A 44 -5.24 4.75 15.31
C GLY A 44 -4.24 5.92 15.39
N LEU A 45 -3.97 6.60 14.28
CA LEU A 45 -3.25 7.87 14.25
C LEU A 45 -4.01 8.88 13.40
N ALA A 46 -4.37 10.01 14.01
CA ALA A 46 -5.05 11.09 13.32
C ALA A 46 -4.06 11.83 12.40
N LEU A 47 -4.32 11.80 11.10
CA LEU A 47 -3.59 12.59 10.10
C LEU A 47 -4.32 13.91 9.80
N LEU A 48 -5.65 13.88 9.92
CA LEU A 48 -6.56 15.02 9.89
C LEU A 48 -7.64 14.79 10.97
N PRO A 49 -8.36 15.83 11.42
CA PRO A 49 -9.50 15.66 12.33
C PRO A 49 -10.56 14.67 11.80
N GLU A 50 -10.76 14.64 10.48
CA GLU A 50 -11.76 13.80 9.82
C GLU A 50 -11.23 12.45 9.32
N LEU A 51 -9.91 12.21 9.34
CA LEU A 51 -9.29 11.03 8.75
C LEU A 51 -8.16 10.46 9.60
N GLN A 52 -8.26 9.16 9.87
CA GLN A 52 -7.33 8.44 10.71
C GLN A 52 -6.72 7.25 9.97
N LEU A 53 -5.42 7.03 10.18
CA LEU A 53 -4.74 5.81 9.79
C LEU A 53 -4.85 4.79 10.93
N LEU A 54 -5.49 3.66 10.69
CA LEU A 54 -5.62 2.58 11.66
C LEU A 54 -4.40 1.66 11.67
N ALA A 55 -3.87 1.36 10.49
CA ALA A 55 -2.73 0.49 10.32
C ALA A 55 -2.00 0.80 9.01
N SER A 56 -0.73 0.40 8.96
CA SER A 56 0.05 0.34 7.72
C SER A 56 0.86 -0.94 7.68
N ARG A 57 1.13 -1.41 6.47
CA ARG A 57 2.02 -2.56 6.20
C ARG A 57 2.75 -2.28 4.90
N TRP A 58 3.98 -2.76 4.81
CA TRP A 58 4.71 -2.73 3.56
C TRP A 58 5.49 -4.02 3.31
N ARG A 59 5.69 -4.33 2.03
CA ARG A 59 6.52 -5.43 1.54
C ARG A 59 7.12 -5.08 0.19
N GLU A 60 8.17 -5.77 -0.22
CA GLU A 60 8.68 -5.67 -1.59
C GLU A 60 7.71 -6.33 -2.56
N SER A 61 7.64 -5.80 -3.79
CA SER A 61 6.98 -6.47 -4.90
C SER A 61 7.78 -7.70 -5.34
N ASP A 62 7.09 -8.63 -6.02
CA ASP A 62 7.70 -9.82 -6.60
C ASP A 62 8.64 -9.41 -7.75
N GLY A 63 9.91 -9.14 -7.42
CA GLY A 63 10.92 -8.60 -8.35
C GLY A 63 11.68 -7.40 -7.82
N GLY A 64 11.25 -6.86 -6.67
CA GLY A 64 11.98 -5.83 -5.93
C GLY A 64 11.94 -4.43 -6.52
N GLN A 65 11.14 -4.19 -7.54
CA GLN A 65 11.12 -2.90 -8.24
C GLN A 65 10.27 -1.85 -7.52
N ALA A 66 9.49 -2.26 -6.51
CA ALA A 66 8.64 -1.37 -5.74
C ALA A 66 8.44 -1.90 -4.32
N LEU A 67 8.12 -0.98 -3.41
CA LEU A 67 7.53 -1.28 -2.13
C LEU A 67 6.00 -1.21 -2.28
N GLU A 68 5.33 -2.32 -2.02
CA GLU A 68 3.88 -2.39 -1.88
C GLU A 68 3.52 -1.94 -0.46
N VAL A 69 2.72 -0.88 -0.35
CA VAL A 69 2.30 -0.30 0.91
C VAL A 69 0.79 -0.38 1.02
N SER A 70 0.29 -1.10 2.02
CA SER A 70 -1.12 -1.18 2.36
C SER A 70 -1.41 -0.26 3.54
N LEU A 71 -2.39 0.60 3.39
CA LEU A 71 -2.88 1.54 4.40
C LEU A 71 -4.33 1.21 4.72
N TRP A 72 -4.68 1.23 6.01
CA TRP A 72 -6.07 1.06 6.44
C TRP A 72 -6.53 2.35 7.09
N TRP A 73 -7.58 2.92 6.52
CA TRP A 73 -8.11 4.21 6.89
C TRP A 73 -9.44 4.07 7.61
N GLN A 74 -9.74 5.01 8.50
CA GLN A 74 -11.07 5.24 9.04
C GLN A 74 -11.49 6.70 8.85
N ALA A 75 -12.65 6.90 8.22
CA ALA A 75 -13.29 8.20 8.14
C ALA A 75 -13.96 8.54 9.48
N GLN A 76 -13.43 9.55 10.17
CA GLN A 76 -13.97 10.05 11.44
C GLN A 76 -15.04 11.12 11.23
N ALA A 77 -14.98 11.85 10.11
CA ALA A 77 -16.02 12.78 9.70
C ALA A 77 -16.12 12.84 8.16
N ARG A 78 -17.19 13.46 7.65
CA ARG A 78 -17.38 13.63 6.21
C ARG A 78 -16.31 14.57 5.64
N MET A 79 -15.54 14.07 4.69
CA MET A 79 -14.51 14.85 3.99
C MET A 79 -15.15 15.77 2.96
N ARG A 80 -14.68 17.02 2.90
CA ARG A 80 -15.19 18.06 1.99
C ARG A 80 -14.48 18.11 0.65
N GLN A 81 -13.34 17.43 0.53
CA GLN A 81 -12.50 17.43 -0.66
C GLN A 81 -11.80 16.08 -0.86
N ASP A 82 -11.18 15.96 -2.03
CA ASP A 82 -10.38 14.81 -2.39
C ASP A 82 -8.93 15.01 -1.93
N TYR A 83 -8.36 14.00 -1.29
CA TYR A 83 -6.97 14.01 -0.85
C TYR A 83 -6.10 13.16 -1.78
N LEU A 84 -4.81 13.48 -1.79
CA LEU A 84 -3.74 12.64 -2.32
C LEU A 84 -2.91 12.08 -1.18
N VAL A 85 -2.51 10.83 -1.34
CA VAL A 85 -1.57 10.13 -0.46
C VAL A 85 -0.18 10.28 -1.06
N GLU A 86 0.72 10.86 -0.28
CA GLU A 86 2.15 10.89 -0.58
C GLU A 86 2.86 9.87 0.31
N LEU A 87 3.57 8.95 -0.33
CA LEU A 87 4.52 8.06 0.32
C LEU A 87 5.92 8.47 -0.11
N SER A 88 6.84 8.57 0.84
CA SER A 88 8.24 8.88 0.57
C SER A 88 9.18 7.96 1.33
N LEU A 89 10.28 7.57 0.67
CA LEU A 89 11.44 6.98 1.32
C LEU A 89 12.47 8.07 1.54
N VAL A 90 12.90 8.22 2.79
CA VAL A 90 13.84 9.23 3.25
C VAL A 90 15.11 8.53 3.73
N ASP A 91 16.28 9.00 3.27
CA ASP A 91 17.57 8.46 3.72
C ASP A 91 18.01 9.06 5.07
N GLY A 92 19.14 8.57 5.60
CA GLY A 92 19.69 9.07 6.88
C GLY A 92 20.16 10.53 6.87
N ALA A 93 20.24 11.17 5.69
CA ALA A 93 20.54 12.59 5.55
C ALA A 93 19.26 13.45 5.46
N GLY A 94 18.07 12.83 5.50
CA GLY A 94 16.79 13.52 5.34
C GLY A 94 16.39 13.76 3.89
N GLN A 95 17.11 13.17 2.91
CA GLN A 95 16.80 13.33 1.50
C GLN A 95 15.74 12.33 1.06
N VAL A 96 14.71 12.81 0.35
CA VAL A 96 13.74 11.94 -0.32
C VAL A 96 14.42 11.25 -1.50
N VAL A 97 14.52 9.92 -1.45
CA VAL A 97 15.15 9.07 -2.48
C VAL A 97 14.12 8.38 -3.38
N SER A 98 12.88 8.24 -2.90
CA SER A 98 11.75 7.79 -3.71
C SER A 98 10.46 8.42 -3.20
N LEU A 99 9.52 8.65 -4.12
CA LEU A 99 8.24 9.28 -3.85
C LEU A 99 7.15 8.63 -4.71
N SER A 100 5.97 8.46 -4.12
CA SER A 100 4.74 8.08 -4.80
C SER A 100 3.63 9.02 -4.37
N LEU A 101 2.83 9.47 -5.34
CA LEU A 101 1.72 10.39 -5.13
C LEU A 101 0.50 9.88 -5.88
N ALA A 102 -0.55 9.52 -5.15
CA ALA A 102 -1.73 8.90 -5.74
C ALA A 102 -3.02 9.22 -4.97
N HIS A 103 -4.15 9.10 -5.67
CA HIS A 103 -5.45 9.10 -5.01
C HIS A 103 -5.66 7.80 -4.24
N PRO A 104 -6.33 7.85 -3.06
CA PRO A 104 -6.76 6.65 -2.37
C PRO A 104 -7.57 5.72 -3.27
N VAL A 105 -7.42 4.42 -3.02
CA VAL A 105 -8.10 3.33 -3.72
C VAL A 105 -7.85 3.41 -5.24
N GLN A 106 -6.65 3.87 -5.63
CA GLN A 106 -6.25 4.08 -7.03
C GLN A 106 -7.23 4.99 -7.80
N GLY A 107 -7.82 5.97 -7.11
CA GLY A 107 -8.80 6.91 -7.67
C GLY A 107 -10.20 6.33 -7.89
N ARG A 108 -10.43 5.05 -7.55
CA ARG A 108 -11.76 4.41 -7.70
C ARG A 108 -12.76 4.86 -6.65
N TYR A 109 -12.28 5.36 -5.50
CA TYR A 109 -13.15 5.82 -4.42
C TYR A 109 -12.62 7.13 -3.81
N PRO A 110 -13.03 8.29 -4.35
CA PRO A 110 -12.55 9.59 -3.91
C PRO A 110 -12.94 9.87 -2.45
N THR A 111 -12.04 10.49 -1.67
CA THR A 111 -12.22 10.64 -0.22
C THR A 111 -13.47 11.43 0.17
N ARG A 112 -13.93 12.38 -0.68
CA ARG A 112 -15.20 13.09 -0.44
C ARG A 112 -16.45 12.20 -0.44
N ALA A 113 -16.34 10.99 -0.99
CA ALA A 113 -17.42 10.02 -1.08
C ALA A 113 -17.43 9.03 0.10
N TRP A 114 -16.45 9.09 0.99
CA TRP A 114 -16.39 8.23 2.17
C TRP A 114 -17.41 8.73 3.21
N GLU A 115 -18.16 7.80 3.77
CA GLU A 115 -19.10 8.02 4.85
C GLU A 115 -18.42 7.90 6.21
N VAL A 116 -19.04 8.47 7.24
CA VAL A 116 -18.50 8.42 8.60
C VAL A 116 -18.51 6.96 9.08
N GLY A 117 -17.35 6.48 9.54
CA GLY A 117 -17.15 5.10 9.96
C GLY A 117 -16.70 4.17 8.82
N ASP A 118 -16.53 4.65 7.60
CA ASP A 118 -15.96 3.83 6.53
C ASP A 118 -14.54 3.38 6.89
N LEU A 119 -14.31 2.09 6.73
CA LEU A 119 -13.02 1.42 6.84
C LEU A 119 -12.54 1.08 5.45
N VAL A 120 -11.47 1.72 4.99
CA VAL A 120 -10.99 1.60 3.61
C VAL A 120 -9.58 1.05 3.61
N ARG A 121 -9.36 -0.04 2.88
CA ARG A 121 -8.01 -0.51 2.55
C ARG A 121 -7.55 0.16 1.27
N ASP A 122 -6.33 0.66 1.30
CA ASP A 122 -5.74 1.47 0.25
C ASP A 122 -4.31 0.98 -0.04
N ASP A 123 -4.14 0.38 -1.21
CA ASP A 123 -2.88 -0.24 -1.63
C ASP A 123 -2.14 0.67 -2.62
N HIS A 124 -0.89 0.97 -2.31
CA HIS A 124 0.01 1.85 -3.06
C HIS A 124 1.29 1.13 -3.48
N TRP A 125 1.91 1.62 -4.56
CA TRP A 125 3.24 1.20 -4.98
C TRP A 125 4.20 2.39 -4.92
N LEU A 126 5.28 2.22 -4.18
CA LEU A 126 6.38 3.18 -4.11
C LEU A 126 7.57 2.61 -4.91
N PRO A 127 7.91 3.19 -6.08
CA PRO A 127 8.95 2.64 -6.94
C PRO A 127 10.32 2.68 -6.26
N LEU A 128 11.13 1.64 -6.40
CA LEU A 128 12.50 1.59 -5.91
C LEU A 128 13.44 1.87 -7.09
N ASN A 129 13.59 3.15 -7.42
CA ASN A 129 14.34 3.59 -8.60
C ASN A 129 15.85 3.64 -8.30
N GLY A 130 16.59 2.66 -8.79
CA GLY A 130 18.05 2.60 -8.69
C GLY A 130 18.56 1.76 -7.52
N PRO A 131 19.88 1.57 -7.39
CA PRO A 131 20.53 0.68 -6.41
C PRO A 131 20.40 1.18 -4.96
N LEU A 132 19.17 1.22 -4.45
CA LEU A 132 18.85 1.57 -3.08
C LEU A 132 19.32 0.45 -2.16
N GLN A 133 20.15 0.80 -1.18
CA GLN A 133 20.68 -0.15 -0.22
C GLN A 133 20.89 0.52 1.13
N GLY A 134 20.70 -0.25 2.20
CA GLY A 134 20.75 0.23 3.57
C GLY A 134 19.39 0.60 4.12
N ARG A 135 19.38 1.51 5.09
CA ARG A 135 18.21 1.85 5.90
C ARG A 135 17.61 3.18 5.47
N TYR A 136 16.29 3.18 5.37
CA TYR A 136 15.47 4.32 4.99
C TYR A 136 14.28 4.43 5.91
N GLU A 137 13.69 5.62 5.98
CA GLU A 137 12.43 5.85 6.69
C GLU A 137 11.29 5.97 5.68
N LEU A 138 10.21 5.22 5.90
CA LEU A 138 8.98 5.35 5.12
C LEU A 138 8.07 6.38 5.79
N HIS A 139 7.71 7.41 5.04
CA HIS A 139 6.86 8.51 5.48
C HIS A 139 5.56 8.55 4.68
N LEU A 140 4.51 9.01 5.35
CA LEU A 140 3.18 9.25 4.82
C LEU A 140 2.78 10.71 5.05
N ARG A 141 2.18 11.33 4.04
CA ARG A 141 1.59 12.66 4.15
C ARG A 141 0.33 12.75 3.30
N LEU A 142 -0.61 13.59 3.73
CA LEU A 142 -1.81 13.93 2.94
C LEU A 142 -1.64 15.30 2.30
N LEU A 143 -1.99 15.38 1.02
CA LEU A 143 -2.01 16.60 0.24
C LEU A 143 -3.43 16.85 -0.26
N ASP A 144 -3.73 18.10 -0.63
CA ASP A 144 -4.95 18.40 -1.37
C ASP A 144 -4.93 17.80 -2.79
N ARG A 145 -6.04 17.92 -3.51
CA ARG A 145 -6.14 17.46 -4.91
C ARG A 145 -5.22 18.21 -5.90
N GLN A 146 -4.64 19.33 -5.49
CA GLN A 146 -3.66 20.10 -6.26
C GLN A 146 -2.22 19.76 -5.86
N ALA A 147 -2.03 18.70 -5.08
CA ALA A 147 -0.74 18.25 -4.55
C ALA A 147 -0.04 19.30 -3.67
N GLN A 148 -0.81 20.13 -2.96
CA GLN A 148 -0.28 21.05 -1.97
C GLN A 148 -0.36 20.46 -0.56
N PRO A 149 0.66 20.72 0.30
CA PRO A 149 0.60 20.34 1.70
C PRO A 149 -0.59 20.99 2.41
N LEU A 150 -1.34 20.19 3.15
CA LEU A 150 -2.39 20.70 4.03
C LEU A 150 -1.74 21.30 5.29
N PRO A 151 -2.14 22.50 5.75
CA PRO A 151 -1.59 23.12 6.95
C PRO A 151 -1.67 22.25 8.20
N GLU A 152 -2.75 21.47 8.32
CA GLU A 152 -3.02 20.56 9.42
C GLU A 152 -2.39 19.17 9.27
N SER A 153 -1.92 18.79 8.06
CA SER A 153 -1.33 17.47 7.84
C SER A 153 0.16 17.47 8.18
N GLN A 154 0.54 16.59 9.10
CA GLN A 154 1.94 16.33 9.44
C GLN A 154 2.46 15.13 8.63
N SER A 155 3.76 15.14 8.32
CA SER A 155 4.43 13.94 7.82
C SER A 155 4.51 12.91 8.94
N LEU A 156 3.90 11.76 8.73
CA LEU A 156 3.89 10.65 9.66
C LEU A 156 4.95 9.62 9.25
N ARG A 157 5.90 9.34 10.14
CA ARG A 157 6.86 8.24 9.98
C ARG A 157 6.14 6.91 10.23
N LEU A 158 5.99 6.10 9.18
CA LEU A 158 5.38 4.77 9.26
C LEU A 158 6.34 3.74 9.85
N GLY A 159 7.63 3.80 9.48
CA GLY A 159 8.65 2.90 10.02
C GLY A 159 9.95 2.90 9.22
N GLU A 160 10.84 1.97 9.58
CA GLU A 160 12.12 1.77 8.91
C GLU A 160 12.01 0.70 7.81
N VAL A 161 12.72 0.93 6.72
CA VAL A 161 12.81 0.04 5.56
C VAL A 161 14.30 -0.26 5.32
N GLU A 162 14.69 -1.52 5.52
CA GLU A 162 16.06 -1.97 5.25
C GLU A 162 16.11 -2.72 3.92
N LEU A 163 16.64 -2.06 2.88
CA LEU A 163 16.83 -2.61 1.54
C LEU A 163 18.22 -3.23 1.44
N ALA A 164 18.30 -4.52 1.18
CA ALA A 164 19.54 -5.17 0.76
C ALA A 164 19.55 -5.29 -0.77
N VAL A 165 20.71 -5.09 -1.39
CA VAL A 165 20.90 -5.55 -2.77
C VAL A 165 20.71 -7.06 -2.77
N ALA A 166 19.81 -7.59 -3.60
CA ALA A 166 19.74 -9.03 -3.75
C ALA A 166 21.08 -9.48 -4.34
N GLU A 167 21.77 -10.42 -3.67
CA GLU A 167 22.89 -11.10 -4.31
C GLU A 167 22.41 -11.57 -5.68
N PRO A 168 23.17 -11.31 -6.77
CA PRO A 168 22.81 -11.84 -8.08
C PRO A 168 22.67 -13.34 -7.87
N ALA A 169 21.48 -13.88 -8.16
CA ALA A 169 21.17 -15.28 -7.89
C ALA A 169 22.32 -16.13 -8.42
N SER A 170 23.16 -16.63 -7.51
CA SER A 170 24.26 -17.53 -7.83
C SER A 170 23.68 -18.93 -8.02
N ALA A 171 22.70 -19.03 -8.92
CA ALA A 171 22.11 -20.27 -9.35
C ALA A 171 22.36 -20.38 -10.86
N SER A 172 23.42 -21.13 -11.21
CA SER A 172 23.53 -21.80 -12.50
C SER A 172 23.52 -20.93 -13.78
N CYS A 173 23.96 -19.67 -13.71
CA CYS A 173 24.13 -18.84 -14.91
C CYS A 173 25.35 -19.23 -15.78
N ALA A 174 26.10 -20.27 -15.39
CA ALA A 174 27.34 -20.67 -16.06
C ALA A 174 27.15 -21.59 -17.28
N THR A 175 25.94 -22.03 -17.63
CA THR A 175 25.78 -23.06 -18.70
C THR A 175 24.95 -22.65 -19.92
N TRP A 176 24.42 -21.42 -20.00
CA TRP A 176 23.59 -20.99 -21.15
C TRP A 176 24.02 -19.68 -21.81
N PHE A 177 25.09 -19.04 -21.34
CA PHE A 177 25.65 -17.81 -21.94
C PHE A 177 26.61 -18.13 -23.11
N GLN A 178 26.05 -18.55 -24.25
CA GLN A 178 26.72 -18.48 -25.57
C GLN A 178 26.01 -17.54 -26.55
N GLY A 179 25.15 -16.63 -26.07
CA GLY A 179 24.58 -15.55 -26.85
C GLY A 179 24.87 -14.21 -26.18
N GLN A 180 25.56 -13.30 -26.88
CA GLN A 180 25.81 -11.94 -26.39
C GLN A 180 24.47 -11.20 -26.15
N PRO A 181 24.32 -10.44 -25.05
CA PRO A 181 23.12 -9.64 -24.82
C PRO A 181 22.99 -8.55 -25.89
N ASP A 182 21.77 -8.34 -26.38
CA ASP A 182 21.45 -7.25 -27.30
C ASP A 182 21.52 -5.89 -26.56
N GLN A 183 21.69 -4.82 -27.33
CA GLN A 183 22.10 -3.50 -26.83
C GLN A 183 21.04 -2.70 -26.07
N ARG A 184 20.09 -3.34 -25.37
CA ARG A 184 19.02 -2.65 -24.62
C ARG A 184 19.20 -2.64 -23.09
N GLY A 185 20.39 -2.93 -22.58
CA GLY A 185 21.01 -2.24 -21.44
C GLY A 185 20.29 -2.09 -20.08
N TRP A 186 19.11 -2.69 -19.85
CA TRP A 186 18.42 -2.59 -18.56
C TRP A 186 18.40 -3.95 -17.86
N LEU A 187 19.42 -4.20 -17.03
CA LEU A 187 19.31 -5.23 -15.99
C LEU A 187 18.66 -4.58 -14.77
N ALA A 188 17.37 -4.83 -14.55
CA ALA A 188 16.71 -4.49 -13.30
C ALA A 188 17.37 -5.29 -12.17
N GLN A 189 17.94 -4.61 -11.18
CA GLN A 189 18.52 -5.27 -10.01
C GLN A 189 17.40 -5.54 -8.99
N PRO A 190 17.20 -6.80 -8.54
CA PRO A 190 16.27 -7.07 -7.45
C PRO A 190 16.86 -6.65 -6.09
N TYR A 191 16.00 -6.31 -5.12
CA TYR A 191 16.38 -6.04 -3.72
C TYR A 191 15.82 -7.15 -2.80
N ARG A 192 16.20 -7.13 -1.51
CA ARG A 192 15.61 -7.95 -0.44
C ARG A 192 15.40 -7.11 0.82
N LEU A 193 14.21 -7.12 1.38
CA LEU A 193 13.89 -6.44 2.64
C LEU A 193 14.11 -7.32 3.89
N ARG A 194 14.59 -6.70 4.98
CA ARG A 194 14.36 -7.14 6.36
C ARG A 194 13.40 -6.17 7.03
N ALA A 195 12.15 -6.58 7.24
CA ALA A 195 11.12 -5.71 7.82
C ALA A 195 10.90 -6.02 9.31
N ASN A 196 10.90 -4.96 10.13
CA ASN A 196 10.29 -4.98 11.46
C ASN A 196 8.84 -4.53 11.31
N PHE A 197 7.89 -5.37 11.71
CA PHE A 197 6.49 -4.94 11.83
C PHE A 197 6.34 -4.12 13.10
N THR A 198 5.76 -2.93 13.00
CA THR A 198 5.38 -2.13 14.17
C THR A 198 3.86 -1.99 14.15
N ILE A 199 3.19 -2.61 15.13
CA ILE A 199 1.87 -2.17 15.55
C ILE A 199 2.12 -0.90 16.36
N ILE A 200 1.50 0.21 15.96
CA ILE A 200 1.65 1.48 16.66
C ILE A 200 0.92 1.36 18.00
N SER A 201 1.67 1.01 19.06
CA SER A 201 1.17 1.02 20.44
C SER A 201 1.42 2.41 21.02
N PRO A 202 0.38 3.17 21.44
CA PRO A 202 0.59 4.33 22.29
C PRO A 202 0.90 3.84 23.71
N THR A 203 2.10 4.11 24.19
CA THR A 203 2.47 3.97 25.61
C THR A 203 1.41 4.66 26.48
N PRO A 204 0.75 3.97 27.42
CA PRO A 204 -0.17 4.64 28.32
C PRO A 204 0.62 5.62 29.22
N PRO A 205 0.09 6.80 29.55
CA PRO A 205 0.72 7.67 30.51
C PRO A 205 0.81 6.94 31.85
N LEU A 206 2.02 6.92 32.44
CA LEU A 206 2.23 6.43 33.80
C LEU A 206 1.33 7.24 34.73
N LEU A 207 0.26 6.62 35.22
CA LEU A 207 -0.47 7.11 36.37
C LEU A 207 0.49 7.05 37.57
N THR A 208 1.01 8.22 37.96
CA THR A 208 1.65 8.38 39.26
C THR A 208 0.60 8.20 40.34
N ALA A 209 0.54 7.00 40.90
CA ALA A 209 -0.21 6.75 42.13
C ALA A 209 0.37 7.64 43.24
N ARG A 210 -0.40 8.65 43.67
CA ARG A 210 -0.23 9.25 44.99
C ARG A 210 -0.69 8.20 46.01
N SER A 211 0.25 7.70 46.80
CA SER A 211 -0.04 6.94 48.03
C SER A 211 -0.50 7.90 49.15
N PRO A 212 -1.32 7.42 50.10
CA PRO A 212 -2.08 8.24 51.06
C PRO A 212 -1.22 8.95 52.11
#